data_AF-A0A243WD27-F1
#
_entry.id   AF-A0A243WD27-F1
#
_cell.length_a   1.000
_cell.length_b   1.000
_cell.length_c   1.000
_cell.angle_alpha   90.00
_cell.angle_beta   90.00
_cell.angle_gamma   90.00
#
_symmetry.space_group_name_H-M   'P 1'
#
loop_
_entity.id
_entity.type
_entity.pdbx_description
1 polymer ?
#
loop_
_entity_poly.entity_id
_entity_poly.type
_entity_poly.pdbx_seq_one_letter_code
_entity_poly.pdbx_strand_id
1 'polypeptide(L)'
;MKRKLPHLFRRAGLVLASAGFVSALMPTQAAAQTTISPAKLEALKKEMVAEIDKQQKSTQEMVDMVFSFGELGFQETETSRYLTDILKKNGFTIEQGIAGMPTAWMAKWGSGKPVIAIGSDIDCIPKASQKPGVAYHDPIIEGAPGHGEGHNSGEPLNITAVLALKKIMQREKIPGTLVLWPGVAEEQLGSKAYFVRDGYFKNVDACIFTHVGDNLGTSYGDVGGNGMVSVKFNFSGQAAHSAGAPWRGRSALDAVELMDVAWNFHREHMEVTQRSHYVIPDGGDQPNVVPSKAAVWYYFRDRTYPKIMEMYQDAIKMAQGATMMTNTEMTYEVLGSAWPGHMNKPMAETMYENIKLVGLPAWSPEDQTLARATQVEMKAPKTDRRGRPIDGLAMKLDSLSKPDNNSIGGGSDDIADISWNVPTIVLRYPSNIPGLPGHHWSNAISMATPIAHKGVTAGAKAEAMTLLDLLVKPEIIKNAWAYFNDVQTKDTKYTPFVSKTDKPAVELNKKIMAEFRPEMKKYYYNPAKYKTYLEQLGIKYPTVRPAATSQTTTGGN
;
A
#
# COMPACT_ATOMS: atom_id res chain seq x y z
N MET A 1 15.11 9.46 -47.40
CA MET A 1 15.17 10.85 -47.93
C MET A 1 16.04 11.69 -46.99
N LYS A 2 17.27 12.03 -47.42
CA LYS A 2 18.21 12.86 -46.64
C LYS A 2 17.91 14.34 -46.88
N ARG A 3 17.83 15.16 -45.83
CA ARG A 3 17.97 16.62 -45.93
C ARG A 3 19.01 17.12 -44.93
N LYS A 4 20.16 17.54 -45.49
CA LYS A 4 21.11 18.50 -44.92
C LYS A 4 20.75 19.89 -45.46
N LEU A 5 20.97 20.95 -44.67
CA LEU A 5 21.65 22.22 -45.02
C LEU A 5 21.51 23.23 -43.84
N PRO A 6 22.31 24.32 -43.74
CA PRO A 6 23.75 24.34 -43.42
C PRO A 6 24.12 25.31 -42.27
N HIS A 7 25.40 25.26 -41.88
CA HIS A 7 26.07 26.24 -41.03
C HIS A 7 26.32 27.59 -41.72
N LEU A 8 26.29 28.68 -40.95
CA LEU A 8 27.12 29.87 -41.18
C LEU A 8 27.82 30.33 -39.89
N PHE A 9 29.14 30.48 -40.03
CA PHE A 9 30.18 31.11 -39.20
C PHE A 9 29.95 32.65 -39.08
N ARG A 10 30.49 33.52 -38.19
CA ARG A 10 31.63 33.55 -37.25
C ARG A 10 31.63 34.90 -36.46
N ARG A 11 32.50 34.96 -35.43
CA ARG A 11 33.16 36.12 -34.74
C ARG A 11 32.45 36.66 -33.50
N ALA A 12 32.97 36.43 -32.29
CA ALA A 12 34.23 36.83 -31.65
C ALA A 12 34.05 38.11 -30.82
N GLY A 13 34.23 37.98 -29.51
CA GLY A 13 34.19 39.07 -28.52
C GLY A 13 34.56 38.54 -27.15
N LEU A 14 35.86 38.47 -26.89
CA LEU A 14 36.47 38.14 -25.60
C LEU A 14 36.36 39.36 -24.68
N VAL A 15 35.72 39.26 -23.53
CA VAL A 15 35.91 40.20 -22.41
C VAL A 15 36.01 39.39 -21.12
N LEU A 16 37.22 39.36 -20.57
CA LEU A 16 37.52 38.94 -19.21
C LEU A 16 36.93 39.95 -18.22
N ALA A 17 36.15 39.47 -17.26
CA ALA A 17 35.92 40.18 -16.00
C ALA A 17 35.89 39.15 -14.86
N SER A 18 37.04 39.02 -14.21
CA SER A 18 37.24 38.32 -12.96
C SER A 18 36.55 39.07 -11.81
N ALA A 19 35.54 38.44 -11.19
CA ALA A 19 35.00 38.86 -9.91
C ALA A 19 35.19 37.71 -8.91
N GLY A 20 36.05 37.93 -7.92
CA GLY A 20 36.34 36.98 -6.86
C GLY A 20 35.12 36.74 -5.98
N PHE A 21 34.69 35.48 -5.89
CA PHE A 21 33.77 35.04 -4.84
C PHE A 21 34.58 34.77 -3.57
N VAL A 22 34.43 35.65 -2.59
CA VAL A 22 34.82 35.39 -1.20
C VAL A 22 33.87 34.33 -0.66
N SER A 23 34.32 33.08 -0.58
CA SER A 23 33.63 32.02 0.15
C SER A 23 33.65 32.35 1.64
N ALA A 24 32.57 32.96 2.14
CA ALA A 24 32.29 32.98 3.56
C ALA A 24 31.91 31.56 4.00
N LEU A 25 32.90 30.82 4.53
CA LEU A 25 32.70 29.59 5.28
C LEU A 25 31.85 29.91 6.51
N MET A 26 30.54 29.70 6.42
CA MET A 26 29.70 29.62 7.61
C MET A 26 30.06 28.33 8.37
N PRO A 27 30.36 28.40 9.67
CA PRO A 27 30.63 27.22 10.46
C PRO A 27 29.35 26.37 10.53
N THR A 28 29.40 25.17 9.99
CA THR A 28 28.42 24.13 10.28
C THR A 28 28.53 23.83 11.77
N GLN A 29 27.63 24.38 12.58
CA GLN A 29 27.39 23.86 13.91
C GLN A 29 26.87 22.43 13.74
N ALA A 30 27.78 21.46 13.84
CA ALA A 30 27.41 20.09 14.14
C ALA A 30 26.70 20.13 15.49
N ALA A 31 25.36 20.13 15.47
CA ALA A 31 24.58 19.99 16.68
C ALA A 31 25.02 18.68 17.33
N ALA A 32 25.69 18.76 18.48
CA ALA A 32 26.04 17.60 19.27
C ALA A 32 24.75 16.82 19.54
N GLN A 33 24.65 15.62 18.97
CA GLN A 33 23.46 14.79 19.10
C GLN A 33 23.27 14.42 20.56
N THR A 34 22.08 14.69 21.10
CA THR A 34 21.76 14.48 22.52
C THR A 34 22.00 13.02 22.88
N THR A 35 23.09 12.72 23.60
CA THR A 35 23.36 11.37 24.09
C THR A 35 22.40 11.05 25.22
N ILE A 36 21.36 10.27 24.92
CA ILE A 36 20.38 9.80 25.91
C ILE A 36 20.93 8.52 26.56
N SER A 37 21.00 8.47 27.89
CA SER A 37 21.42 7.26 28.59
C SER A 37 20.42 6.11 28.38
N PRO A 38 20.83 4.83 28.42
CA PRO A 38 19.93 3.69 28.25
C PRO A 38 18.72 3.72 29.19
N ALA A 39 18.93 4.03 30.47
CA ALA A 39 17.86 4.14 31.46
C ALA A 39 16.86 5.27 31.13
N LYS A 40 17.34 6.41 30.64
CA LYS A 40 16.47 7.51 30.19
C LYS A 40 15.69 7.10 28.94
N LEU A 41 16.31 6.41 27.99
CA LEU A 41 15.62 5.92 26.80
C LEU A 41 14.49 4.93 27.15
N GLU A 42 14.73 4.00 28.06
CA GLU A 42 13.69 3.09 28.54
C GLU A 42 12.53 3.83 29.22
N ALA A 43 12.84 4.85 30.04
CA ALA A 43 11.82 5.68 30.67
C ALA A 43 10.98 6.44 29.63
N LEU A 44 11.62 7.01 28.59
CA LEU A 44 10.92 7.70 27.51
C LEU A 44 10.03 6.75 26.70
N LYS A 45 10.49 5.51 26.44
CA LYS A 45 9.66 4.49 25.78
C LYS A 45 8.42 4.13 26.61
N LYS A 46 8.57 3.94 27.92
CA LYS A 46 7.43 3.68 28.83
C LYS A 46 6.46 4.86 28.85
N GLU A 47 6.97 6.08 28.88
CA GLU A 47 6.15 7.29 28.81
C GLU A 47 5.38 7.36 27.49
N MET A 48 6.04 7.07 26.37
CA MET A 48 5.44 7.09 25.03
C MET A 48 4.30 6.08 24.91
N VAL A 49 4.47 4.87 25.47
CA VAL A 49 3.40 3.86 25.54
C VAL A 49 2.18 4.40 26.29
N ALA A 50 2.39 5.02 27.47
CA ALA A 50 1.30 5.60 28.26
C ALA A 50 0.64 6.79 27.54
N GLU A 51 1.40 7.58 26.77
CA GLU A 51 0.87 8.70 26.00
C GLU A 51 0.05 8.23 24.78
N ILE A 52 0.41 7.11 24.17
CA ILE A 52 -0.40 6.47 23.12
C ILE A 52 -1.68 5.87 23.71
N ASP A 53 -1.62 5.28 24.90
CA ASP A 53 -2.81 4.75 25.57
C ASP A 53 -3.86 5.83 25.86
N LYS A 54 -3.45 7.06 26.18
CA LYS A 54 -4.38 8.20 26.33
C LYS A 54 -5.04 8.62 25.01
N GLN A 55 -4.44 8.28 23.87
CA GLN A 55 -4.91 8.68 22.54
C GLN A 55 -5.84 7.65 21.89
N GLN A 56 -6.07 6.50 22.51
CA GLN A 56 -6.91 5.40 21.97
C GLN A 56 -8.25 5.87 21.39
N LYS A 57 -8.92 6.83 22.04
CA LYS A 57 -10.18 7.39 21.55
C LYS A 57 -10.01 8.15 20.23
N SER A 58 -9.00 9.02 20.13
CA SER A 58 -8.70 9.74 18.89
C SER A 58 -8.24 8.79 17.79
N THR A 59 -7.47 7.75 18.15
CA THR A 59 -7.04 6.70 17.22
C THR A 59 -8.24 5.95 16.66
N GLN A 60 -9.15 5.49 17.52
CA GLN A 60 -10.41 4.85 17.11
C GLN A 60 -11.23 5.75 16.18
N GLU A 61 -11.38 7.03 16.52
CA GLU A 61 -12.13 7.96 15.66
C GLU A 61 -11.49 8.11 14.29
N MET A 62 -10.16 8.19 14.19
CA MET A 62 -9.48 8.22 12.89
C MET A 62 -9.72 6.95 12.08
N VAL A 63 -9.58 5.77 12.69
CA VAL A 63 -9.83 4.47 12.04
C VAL A 63 -11.27 4.38 11.51
N ASP A 64 -12.25 4.77 12.32
CA ASP A 64 -13.67 4.71 11.99
C ASP A 64 -14.06 5.74 10.93
N MET A 65 -13.49 6.95 10.98
CA MET A 65 -13.71 7.98 9.96
C MET A 65 -13.22 7.50 8.60
N VAL A 66 -11.97 7.03 8.52
CA VAL A 66 -11.39 6.55 7.25
C VAL A 66 -12.12 5.30 6.74
N PHE A 67 -12.55 4.41 7.65
CA PHE A 67 -13.38 3.26 7.28
C PHE A 67 -14.67 3.71 6.59
N SER A 68 -15.36 4.71 7.18
CA SER A 68 -16.64 5.20 6.68
C SER A 68 -16.55 5.92 5.34
N PHE A 69 -15.37 6.42 4.95
CA PHE A 69 -15.17 7.09 3.66
C PHE A 69 -15.14 6.13 2.47
N GLY A 70 -14.57 4.93 2.65
CA GLY A 70 -14.57 3.85 1.65
C GLY A 70 -14.11 4.28 0.24
N GLU A 71 -13.04 5.04 0.12
CA GLU A 71 -12.62 5.61 -1.17
C GLU A 71 -11.61 4.71 -1.90
N LEU A 72 -11.82 4.54 -3.21
CA LEU A 72 -10.94 3.74 -4.07
C LEU A 72 -9.67 4.49 -4.47
N GLY A 73 -8.69 3.73 -4.96
CA GLY A 73 -7.42 4.22 -5.48
C GLY A 73 -7.54 5.43 -6.41
N PHE A 74 -6.71 6.45 -6.17
CA PHE A 74 -6.67 7.77 -6.81
C PHE A 74 -7.86 8.70 -6.51
N GLN A 75 -8.85 8.22 -5.76
CA GLN A 75 -10.08 8.95 -5.45
C GLN A 75 -10.26 9.19 -3.94
N GLU A 76 -9.21 9.05 -3.13
CA GLU A 76 -9.16 9.15 -1.66
C GLU A 76 -9.23 10.60 -1.15
N THR A 77 -10.18 11.38 -1.66
CA THR A 77 -10.29 12.83 -1.42
C THR A 77 -10.66 13.17 0.02
N GLU A 78 -11.70 12.52 0.56
CA GLU A 78 -12.15 12.76 1.94
C GLU A 78 -11.15 12.17 2.95
N THR A 79 -10.59 11.00 2.67
CA THR A 79 -9.53 10.40 3.49
C THR A 79 -8.31 11.31 3.59
N SER A 80 -7.78 11.76 2.45
CA SER A 80 -6.59 12.63 2.41
C SER A 80 -6.85 13.98 3.07
N ARG A 81 -8.03 14.57 2.83
CA ARG A 81 -8.43 15.82 3.50
C ARG A 81 -8.47 15.64 5.01
N TYR A 82 -9.17 14.62 5.50
CA TYR A 82 -9.33 14.36 6.93
C TYR A 82 -7.99 14.16 7.65
N LEU A 83 -7.12 13.30 7.11
CA LEU A 83 -5.81 13.02 7.70
C LEU A 83 -4.89 14.25 7.68
N THR A 84 -4.85 14.97 6.56
CA THR A 84 -4.02 16.18 6.46
C THR A 84 -4.52 17.34 7.31
N ASP A 85 -5.83 17.47 7.53
CA ASP A 85 -6.40 18.47 8.45
C ASP A 85 -5.93 18.23 9.90
N ILE A 86 -5.89 16.97 10.33
CA ILE A 86 -5.36 16.59 11.66
C ILE A 86 -3.87 16.94 11.75
N LEU A 87 -3.08 16.60 10.74
CA LEU A 87 -1.65 16.88 10.70
C LEU A 87 -1.36 18.39 10.70
N LYS A 88 -2.08 19.19 9.88
CA LYS A 88 -1.99 20.66 9.87
C LYS A 88 -2.30 21.24 11.24
N LYS A 89 -3.38 20.81 11.88
CA LYS A 89 -3.76 21.25 13.24
C LYS A 89 -2.66 20.94 14.27
N ASN A 90 -1.85 19.92 14.04
CA ASN A 90 -0.74 19.53 14.89
C ASN A 90 0.61 20.13 14.46
N GLY A 91 0.62 21.07 13.52
CA GLY A 91 1.79 21.87 13.14
C GLY A 91 2.66 21.24 12.05
N PHE A 92 2.17 20.25 11.31
CA PHE A 92 2.85 19.71 10.13
C PHE A 92 2.68 20.65 8.93
N THR A 93 3.74 20.79 8.15
CA THR A 93 3.69 21.44 6.83
C THR A 93 3.32 20.40 5.78
N ILE A 94 2.27 20.65 5.00
CA ILE A 94 1.76 19.68 4.00
C ILE A 94 2.05 20.18 2.60
N GLU A 95 2.72 19.34 1.81
CA GLU A 95 2.76 19.44 0.35
C GLU A 95 1.70 18.48 -0.22
N GLN A 96 0.71 18.99 -0.96
CA GLN A 96 -0.37 18.19 -1.57
C GLN A 96 -0.17 18.05 -3.08
N GLY A 97 -0.80 17.06 -3.68
CA GLY A 97 -0.79 16.89 -5.14
C GLY A 97 0.51 16.31 -5.68
N ILE A 98 1.29 15.62 -4.84
CA ILE A 98 2.65 15.18 -5.19
C ILE A 98 2.65 14.16 -6.33
N ALA A 99 3.72 14.16 -7.13
CA ALA A 99 3.89 13.28 -8.28
C ALA A 99 2.69 13.25 -9.25
N GLY A 100 1.94 14.36 -9.35
CA GLY A 100 0.78 14.49 -10.22
C GLY A 100 -0.50 13.81 -9.73
N MET A 101 -0.54 13.36 -8.47
CA MET A 101 -1.70 12.70 -7.86
C MET A 101 -2.40 13.64 -6.87
N PRO A 102 -3.66 14.06 -7.14
CA PRO A 102 -4.36 15.04 -6.29
C PRO A 102 -4.53 14.64 -4.82
N THR A 103 -4.64 13.33 -4.54
CA THR A 103 -4.83 12.78 -3.19
C THR A 103 -3.52 12.45 -2.48
N ALA A 104 -2.37 12.52 -3.17
CA ALA A 104 -1.08 12.26 -2.55
C ALA A 104 -0.55 13.49 -1.82
N TRP A 105 0.18 13.29 -0.71
CA TRP A 105 0.76 14.37 0.07
C TRP A 105 2.02 13.94 0.84
N MET A 106 2.83 14.92 1.24
CA MET A 106 3.94 14.76 2.19
C MET A 106 3.76 15.74 3.35
N ALA A 107 3.73 15.22 4.57
CA ALA A 107 3.51 15.99 5.79
C ALA A 107 4.77 16.01 6.65
N LYS A 108 5.44 17.16 6.72
CA LYS A 108 6.73 17.32 7.39
C LYS A 108 6.60 18.04 8.73
N TRP A 109 7.29 17.52 9.75
CA TRP A 109 7.49 18.20 11.02
C TRP A 109 8.92 18.00 11.55
N GLY A 110 9.43 18.98 12.30
CA GLY A 110 10.78 18.95 12.86
C GLY A 110 11.85 19.51 11.91
N SER A 111 13.10 19.34 12.30
CA SER A 111 14.25 19.87 11.58
C SER A 111 15.52 19.08 11.88
N GLY A 112 16.43 19.02 10.92
CA GLY A 112 17.69 18.29 11.06
C GLY A 112 17.56 16.81 10.68
N LYS A 113 18.54 16.03 11.12
CA LYS A 113 18.71 14.62 10.77
C LYS A 113 18.53 13.73 12.02
N PRO A 114 18.11 12.47 11.85
CA PRO A 114 17.68 11.86 10.60
C PRO A 114 16.31 12.39 10.12
N VAL A 115 16.07 12.26 8.81
CA VAL A 115 14.77 12.40 8.14
C VAL A 115 14.19 11.01 8.02
N ILE A 116 13.11 10.75 8.75
CA ILE A 116 12.44 9.44 8.76
C ILE A 116 11.09 9.60 8.07
N ALA A 117 10.85 8.80 7.03
CA ALA A 117 9.57 8.70 6.35
C ALA A 117 8.69 7.65 7.04
N ILE A 118 7.42 7.96 7.22
CA ILE A 118 6.43 7.12 7.88
C ILE A 118 5.20 7.05 6.96
N GLY A 119 4.78 5.86 6.54
CA GLY A 119 3.67 5.76 5.61
C GLY A 119 2.83 4.51 5.76
N SER A 120 1.63 4.57 5.20
CA SER A 120 0.68 3.48 5.05
C SER A 120 -0.30 3.80 3.92
N ASP A 121 -0.99 2.78 3.43
CA ASP A 121 -1.97 2.90 2.36
C ASP A 121 -3.30 3.48 2.86
N ILE A 122 -4.07 4.09 1.95
CA ILE A 122 -5.32 4.77 2.31
C ILE A 122 -6.53 4.42 1.43
N ASP A 123 -6.31 3.69 0.33
CA ASP A 123 -7.35 3.27 -0.60
C ASP A 123 -8.05 1.99 -0.16
N CYS A 124 -9.26 1.79 -0.65
CA CYS A 124 -10.02 0.56 -0.45
C CYS A 124 -10.25 -0.18 -1.78
N ILE A 125 -10.99 -1.29 -1.74
CA ILE A 125 -11.25 -2.13 -2.92
C ILE A 125 -12.72 -2.11 -3.38
N PRO A 126 -13.00 -2.34 -4.68
CA PRO A 126 -14.36 -2.42 -5.18
C PRO A 126 -15.16 -3.58 -4.57
N LYS A 127 -16.47 -3.39 -4.41
CA LYS A 127 -17.43 -4.43 -4.00
C LYS A 127 -17.08 -5.13 -2.67
N ALA A 128 -16.46 -4.39 -1.74
CA ALA A 128 -16.12 -4.88 -0.41
C ALA A 128 -16.82 -4.12 0.72
N SER A 129 -17.91 -3.39 0.41
CA SER A 129 -18.77 -2.81 1.44
C SER A 129 -19.22 -3.89 2.41
N GLN A 130 -19.02 -3.66 3.70
CA GLN A 130 -19.36 -4.60 4.76
C GLN A 130 -19.60 -3.83 6.05
N LYS A 131 -20.66 -4.19 6.78
CA LYS A 131 -20.86 -3.71 8.14
C LYS A 131 -19.77 -4.29 9.06
N PRO A 132 -19.00 -3.46 9.77
CA PRO A 132 -18.00 -3.93 10.71
C PRO A 132 -18.67 -4.64 11.90
N GLY A 133 -18.03 -5.66 12.45
CA GLY A 133 -18.55 -6.41 13.61
C GLY A 133 -19.67 -7.41 13.30
N VAL A 134 -20.07 -7.56 12.04
CA VAL A 134 -21.02 -8.58 11.56
C VAL A 134 -20.24 -9.71 10.90
N ALA A 135 -20.30 -10.91 11.46
CA ALA A 135 -19.44 -12.04 11.06
C ALA A 135 -19.75 -12.62 9.66
N TYR A 136 -20.88 -12.25 9.06
CA TYR A 136 -21.37 -12.72 7.76
C TYR A 136 -21.58 -11.55 6.79
N HIS A 137 -21.74 -11.86 5.50
CA HIS A 137 -21.92 -10.84 4.46
C HIS A 137 -23.19 -10.03 4.73
N ASP A 138 -23.00 -8.75 5.05
CA ASP A 138 -24.06 -7.76 5.28
C ASP A 138 -23.50 -6.38 4.91
N PRO A 139 -23.54 -6.01 3.62
CA PRO A 139 -22.97 -4.77 3.13
C PRO A 139 -23.69 -3.56 3.72
N ILE A 140 -22.97 -2.43 3.87
CA ILE A 140 -23.61 -1.15 4.21
C ILE A 140 -24.41 -0.67 3.00
N ILE A 141 -23.80 -0.76 1.82
CA ILE A 141 -24.41 -0.49 0.51
C ILE A 141 -23.97 -1.62 -0.43
N GLU A 142 -24.93 -2.34 -1.02
CA GLU A 142 -24.66 -3.45 -1.93
C GLU A 142 -23.78 -2.99 -3.11
N GLY A 143 -22.71 -3.76 -3.40
CA GLY A 143 -21.78 -3.48 -4.50
C GLY A 143 -20.82 -2.29 -4.30
N ALA A 144 -20.98 -1.51 -3.23
CA ALA A 144 -20.12 -0.37 -2.97
C ALA A 144 -18.69 -0.79 -2.55
N PRO A 145 -17.69 0.10 -2.66
CA PRO A 145 -16.36 -0.13 -2.15
C PRO A 145 -16.31 -0.32 -0.62
N GLY A 146 -15.22 -0.90 -0.13
CA GLY A 146 -14.97 -1.05 1.31
C GLY A 146 -13.54 -1.51 1.62
N HIS A 147 -13.12 -1.34 2.88
CA HIS A 147 -11.76 -1.60 3.36
C HIS A 147 -11.45 -3.09 3.54
N GLY A 148 -11.53 -3.85 2.45
CA GLY A 148 -11.23 -5.29 2.39
C GLY A 148 -9.74 -5.64 2.52
N GLU A 149 -8.83 -4.67 2.54
CA GLU A 149 -7.44 -4.86 2.98
C GLU A 149 -7.13 -4.17 4.31
N GLY A 150 -8.03 -3.32 4.82
CA GLY A 150 -7.86 -2.64 6.10
C GLY A 150 -6.95 -1.41 6.09
N HIS A 151 -6.74 -0.80 4.93
CA HIS A 151 -5.95 0.43 4.74
C HIS A 151 -6.49 1.64 5.53
N ASN A 152 -7.74 1.61 5.99
CA ASN A 152 -8.26 2.64 6.88
C ASN A 152 -7.52 2.78 8.22
N SER A 153 -6.67 1.82 8.59
CA SER A 153 -6.13 1.73 9.94
C SER A 153 -4.66 2.12 10.09
N GLY A 154 -3.90 2.14 9.00
CA GLY A 154 -2.45 2.35 9.05
C GLY A 154 -2.03 3.81 9.16
N GLU A 155 -2.59 4.74 8.38
CA GLU A 155 -2.30 6.16 8.60
C GLU A 155 -2.77 6.66 9.98
N PRO A 156 -3.93 6.25 10.52
CA PRO A 156 -4.27 6.51 11.92
C PRO A 156 -3.24 5.99 12.94
N LEU A 157 -2.64 4.82 12.70
CA LEU A 157 -1.53 4.28 13.49
C LEU A 157 -0.35 5.26 13.46
N ASN A 158 0.09 5.61 12.25
CA ASN A 158 1.25 6.46 12.00
C ASN A 158 1.09 7.83 12.66
N ILE A 159 -0.08 8.46 12.50
CA ILE A 159 -0.40 9.75 13.11
C ILE A 159 -0.36 9.62 14.65
N THR A 160 -0.96 8.58 15.22
CA THR A 160 -0.96 8.37 16.68
C THR A 160 0.48 8.23 17.23
N ALA A 161 1.31 7.42 16.58
CA ALA A 161 2.70 7.21 16.97
C ALA A 161 3.51 8.50 16.90
N VAL A 162 3.41 9.22 15.78
CA VAL A 162 4.18 10.43 15.52
C VAL A 162 3.74 11.59 16.43
N LEU A 163 2.45 11.74 16.73
CA LEU A 163 1.99 12.80 17.65
C LEU A 163 2.47 12.56 19.09
N ALA A 164 2.52 11.30 19.55
CA ALA A 164 3.11 10.97 20.85
C ALA A 164 4.62 11.27 20.87
N LEU A 165 5.35 10.80 19.86
CA LEU A 165 6.79 11.01 19.73
C LEU A 165 7.14 12.50 19.65
N LYS A 166 6.38 13.28 18.89
CA LYS A 166 6.55 14.73 18.73
C LYS A 166 6.59 15.45 20.07
N LYS A 167 5.72 15.10 21.03
CA LYS A 167 5.72 15.69 22.38
C LYS A 167 7.05 15.44 23.11
N ILE A 168 7.56 14.21 23.01
CA ILE A 168 8.84 13.82 23.61
C ILE A 168 10.00 14.56 22.91
N MET A 169 10.01 14.59 21.58
CA MET A 169 11.04 15.30 20.81
C MET A 169 11.13 16.78 21.18
N GLN A 170 9.98 17.46 21.31
CA GLN A 170 9.94 18.87 21.70
C GLN A 170 10.49 19.11 23.11
N ARG A 171 10.05 18.29 24.08
CA ARG A 171 10.49 18.43 25.49
C ARG A 171 11.98 18.15 25.65
N GLU A 172 12.45 17.05 25.06
CA GLU A 172 13.83 16.58 25.17
C GLU A 172 14.78 17.26 24.17
N LYS A 173 14.25 18.13 23.31
CA LYS A 173 14.98 18.80 22.21
C LYS A 173 15.74 17.79 21.33
N ILE A 174 15.08 16.68 21.00
CA ILE A 174 15.64 15.65 20.11
C ILE A 174 15.56 16.18 18.67
N PRO A 175 16.70 16.34 17.97
CA PRO A 175 16.70 16.76 16.57
C PRO A 175 16.18 15.64 15.66
N GLY A 176 15.69 16.01 14.49
CA GLY A 176 15.17 15.07 13.51
C GLY A 176 13.96 15.61 12.77
N THR A 177 13.66 15.00 11.64
CA THR A 177 12.53 15.35 10.78
C THR A 177 11.65 14.11 10.59
N LEU A 178 10.35 14.25 10.86
CA LEU A 178 9.35 13.23 10.59
C LEU A 178 8.58 13.63 9.32
N VAL A 179 8.39 12.68 8.41
CA VAL A 179 7.67 12.88 7.14
C VAL A 179 6.59 11.82 7.00
N LEU A 180 5.32 12.17 7.23
CA LEU A 180 4.21 11.26 6.94
C LEU A 180 3.80 11.35 5.48
N TRP A 181 3.37 10.24 4.90
CA TRP A 181 2.92 10.17 3.51
C TRP A 181 1.96 8.98 3.30
N PRO A 182 0.95 9.11 2.43
CA PRO A 182 0.01 8.03 2.14
C PRO A 182 0.49 7.19 0.95
N GLY A 183 0.23 5.89 0.99
CA GLY A 183 0.14 5.06 -0.20
C GLY A 183 -1.20 5.29 -0.89
N VAL A 184 -1.16 5.95 -2.04
CA VAL A 184 -2.33 6.23 -2.88
C VAL A 184 -2.47 5.12 -3.92
N ALA A 185 -3.68 4.60 -4.14
CA ALA A 185 -3.90 3.53 -5.12
C ALA A 185 -2.94 2.34 -5.01
N GLU A 186 -2.61 1.89 -3.79
CA GLU A 186 -1.73 0.73 -3.59
C GLU A 186 -2.33 -0.53 -4.20
N GLU A 187 -3.66 -0.67 -4.17
CA GLU A 187 -4.37 -1.82 -4.73
C GLU A 187 -4.17 -1.97 -6.25
N GLN A 188 -3.68 -0.91 -6.90
CA GLN A 188 -3.29 -0.89 -8.30
C GLN A 188 -1.78 -0.74 -8.51
N LEU A 189 -1.01 -0.71 -7.42
CA LEU A 189 0.43 -0.45 -7.35
C LEU A 189 0.77 0.89 -8.02
N GLY A 190 -0.09 1.88 -7.78
CA GLY A 190 -0.28 3.03 -8.65
C GLY A 190 0.51 4.27 -8.30
N SER A 191 1.19 4.33 -7.15
CA SER A 191 1.79 5.59 -6.66
C SER A 191 3.27 5.52 -6.29
N LYS A 192 3.73 4.49 -5.58
CA LYS A 192 5.03 4.58 -4.88
C LYS A 192 6.22 4.62 -5.85
N ALA A 193 6.12 3.95 -7.01
CA ALA A 193 7.10 4.07 -8.08
C ALA A 193 7.21 5.51 -8.64
N TYR A 194 6.10 6.25 -8.71
CA TYR A 194 6.08 7.66 -9.11
C TYR A 194 6.71 8.57 -8.06
N PHE A 195 6.46 8.31 -6.76
CA PHE A 195 7.12 9.05 -5.67
C PHE A 195 8.65 8.91 -5.73
N VAL A 196 9.14 7.68 -5.98
CA VAL A 196 10.56 7.40 -6.16
C VAL A 196 11.11 8.14 -7.38
N ARG A 197 10.46 7.99 -8.55
CA ARG A 197 10.87 8.63 -9.81
C ARG A 197 10.98 10.15 -9.67
N ASP A 198 10.00 10.77 -9.03
CA ASP A 198 9.90 12.22 -8.89
C ASP A 198 10.76 12.74 -7.72
N GLY A 199 11.38 11.84 -6.96
CA GLY A 199 12.48 12.14 -6.04
C GLY A 199 12.06 12.47 -4.61
N TYR A 200 10.82 12.16 -4.22
CA TYR A 200 10.30 12.44 -2.87
C TYR A 200 11.04 11.69 -1.75
N PHE A 201 11.75 10.60 -2.08
CA PHE A 201 12.54 9.81 -1.14
C PHE A 201 14.06 10.08 -1.17
N LYS A 202 14.56 10.97 -2.04
CA LYS A 202 16.02 11.18 -2.23
C LYS A 202 16.77 11.64 -0.98
N ASN A 203 16.11 12.33 -0.06
CA ASN A 203 16.72 12.91 1.15
C ASN A 203 16.25 12.24 2.46
N VAL A 204 15.57 11.11 2.35
CA VAL A 204 15.09 10.31 3.47
C VAL A 204 16.21 9.37 3.93
N ASP A 205 16.43 9.27 5.24
CA ASP A 205 17.49 8.41 5.80
C ASP A 205 16.98 7.02 6.20
N ALA A 206 15.68 6.89 6.49
CA ALA A 206 15.00 5.64 6.80
C ALA A 206 13.49 5.75 6.53
N CYS A 207 12.84 4.64 6.18
CA CYS A 207 11.40 4.55 6.01
C CYS A 207 10.82 3.44 6.91
N ILE A 208 9.79 3.78 7.68
CA ILE A 208 8.91 2.79 8.32
C ILE A 208 7.58 2.83 7.58
N PHE A 209 7.18 1.71 7.02
CA PHE A 209 5.85 1.53 6.46
C PHE A 209 5.01 0.66 7.39
N THR A 210 3.70 0.87 7.41
CA THR A 210 2.80 0.05 8.22
C THR A 210 1.74 -0.57 7.34
N HIS A 211 1.45 -1.86 7.57
CA HIS A 211 0.40 -2.56 6.86
C HIS A 211 -0.31 -3.48 7.85
N VAL A 212 -1.63 -3.55 7.79
CA VAL A 212 -2.38 -4.44 8.67
C VAL A 212 -2.00 -5.91 8.45
N GLY A 213 -2.09 -6.68 9.51
CA GLY A 213 -1.99 -8.14 9.52
C GLY A 213 -2.83 -8.74 10.63
N ASP A 214 -2.60 -10.01 10.89
CA ASP A 214 -3.28 -10.80 11.93
C ASP A 214 -2.40 -11.04 13.17
N ASN A 215 -1.16 -10.55 13.15
CA ASN A 215 -0.18 -10.57 14.23
C ASN A 215 0.64 -9.27 14.25
N LEU A 216 1.40 -9.04 15.32
CA LEU A 216 2.34 -7.93 15.43
C LEU A 216 3.73 -8.43 15.03
N GLY A 217 4.31 -7.87 13.96
CA GLY A 217 5.56 -8.41 13.42
C GLY A 217 6.24 -7.50 12.41
N THR A 218 7.44 -7.92 12.01
CA THR A 218 8.22 -7.30 10.93
C THR A 218 9.07 -8.38 10.25
N SER A 219 9.67 -8.06 9.12
CA SER A 219 10.54 -8.95 8.33
C SER A 219 11.78 -8.21 7.82
N TYR A 220 12.79 -8.96 7.38
CA TYR A 220 13.96 -8.42 6.69
C TYR A 220 14.44 -9.32 5.55
N GLY A 221 15.26 -8.74 4.67
CA GLY A 221 15.75 -9.36 3.46
C GLY A 221 14.62 -9.61 2.47
N ASP A 222 14.78 -10.64 1.64
CA ASP A 222 13.75 -11.08 0.71
C ASP A 222 12.53 -11.64 1.44
N VAL A 223 11.39 -10.94 1.38
CA VAL A 223 10.18 -11.28 2.13
C VAL A 223 9.28 -12.30 1.44
N GLY A 224 9.70 -12.86 0.30
CA GLY A 224 8.97 -13.93 -0.37
C GLY A 224 7.82 -13.47 -1.28
N GLY A 225 7.59 -12.16 -1.40
CA GLY A 225 6.56 -11.55 -2.25
C GLY A 225 7.01 -11.36 -3.70
N ASN A 226 6.05 -11.22 -4.61
CA ASN A 226 6.35 -10.98 -6.02
C ASN A 226 6.45 -9.48 -6.32
N GLY A 227 7.33 -9.12 -7.24
CA GLY A 227 7.16 -7.87 -7.99
C GLY A 227 6.07 -8.02 -9.03
N MET A 228 5.62 -6.91 -9.59
CA MET A 228 4.57 -6.86 -10.60
C MET A 228 4.74 -5.67 -11.53
N VAL A 229 4.39 -5.83 -12.80
CA VAL A 229 4.03 -4.71 -13.67
C VAL A 229 2.59 -4.84 -14.14
N SER A 230 1.86 -3.73 -14.09
CA SER A 230 0.46 -3.59 -14.48
C SER A 230 0.40 -2.83 -15.81
N VAL A 231 -0.13 -3.47 -16.85
CA VAL A 231 -0.09 -2.94 -18.22
C VAL A 231 -1.44 -3.09 -18.90
N LYS A 232 -1.95 -1.99 -19.45
CA LYS A 232 -3.14 -1.99 -20.28
C LYS A 232 -2.75 -1.87 -21.75
N PHE A 233 -3.23 -2.79 -22.57
CA PHE A 233 -3.09 -2.77 -24.01
C PHE A 233 -4.41 -2.28 -24.62
N ASN A 234 -4.34 -1.20 -25.40
CA ASN A 234 -5.47 -0.58 -26.07
C ASN A 234 -5.34 -0.83 -27.58
N PHE A 235 -6.32 -1.53 -28.16
CA PHE A 235 -6.39 -1.84 -29.58
C PHE A 235 -7.33 -0.88 -30.30
N SER A 236 -6.96 -0.49 -31.51
CA SER A 236 -7.75 0.39 -32.38
C SER A 236 -7.88 -0.24 -33.76
N GLY A 237 -9.10 -0.29 -34.26
CA GLY A 237 -9.45 -0.87 -35.55
C GLY A 237 -10.47 -0.01 -36.28
N GLN A 238 -11.41 -0.64 -36.97
CA GLN A 238 -12.39 0.02 -37.79
C GLN A 238 -13.78 -0.58 -37.60
N ALA A 239 -14.75 0.25 -37.25
CA ALA A 239 -16.13 -0.17 -37.11
C ALA A 239 -16.79 -0.44 -38.47
N ALA A 240 -17.67 -1.42 -38.50
CA ALA A 240 -18.55 -1.73 -39.62
C ALA A 240 -19.81 -2.41 -39.08
N HIS A 241 -20.88 -2.42 -39.87
CA HIS A 241 -22.07 -3.20 -39.54
C HIS A 241 -21.71 -4.70 -39.62
N SER A 242 -21.83 -5.43 -38.52
CA SER A 242 -21.34 -6.82 -38.41
C SER A 242 -22.02 -7.78 -39.40
N ALA A 243 -23.31 -7.58 -39.68
CA ALA A 243 -24.01 -8.36 -40.72
C ALA A 243 -23.92 -7.77 -42.14
N GLY A 244 -24.09 -6.45 -42.29
CA GLY A 244 -24.28 -5.83 -43.60
C GLY A 244 -22.98 -5.59 -44.39
N ALA A 245 -21.85 -5.35 -43.72
CA ALA A 245 -20.57 -5.12 -44.39
C ALA A 245 -19.34 -5.48 -43.53
N PRO A 246 -19.28 -6.67 -42.90
CA PRO A 246 -18.19 -7.02 -41.97
C PRO A 246 -16.79 -6.93 -42.61
N TRP A 247 -16.65 -7.18 -43.91
CA TRP A 247 -15.38 -7.09 -44.65
C TRP A 247 -14.74 -5.69 -44.64
N ARG A 248 -15.51 -4.65 -44.29
CA ARG A 248 -15.02 -3.27 -44.12
C ARG A 248 -14.49 -2.98 -42.70
N GLY A 249 -14.71 -3.89 -41.75
CA GLY A 249 -14.29 -3.74 -40.36
C GLY A 249 -12.89 -4.28 -40.09
N ARG A 250 -12.29 -3.84 -39.00
CA ARG A 250 -11.07 -4.39 -38.39
C ARG A 250 -11.34 -4.47 -36.89
N SER A 251 -11.59 -5.66 -36.38
CA SER A 251 -12.06 -5.85 -35.01
C SER A 251 -10.91 -5.70 -34.03
N ALA A 252 -11.00 -4.67 -33.18
CA ALA A 252 -10.09 -4.51 -32.04
C ALA A 252 -10.33 -5.59 -30.97
N LEU A 253 -11.57 -6.07 -30.82
CA LEU A 253 -11.89 -7.16 -29.90
C LEU A 253 -11.22 -8.47 -30.34
N ASP A 254 -11.21 -8.78 -31.64
CA ASP A 254 -10.52 -9.97 -32.15
C ASP A 254 -9.02 -9.90 -31.81
N ALA A 255 -8.42 -8.71 -31.83
CA ALA A 255 -7.02 -8.53 -31.45
C ALA A 255 -6.78 -8.78 -29.95
N VAL A 256 -7.72 -8.36 -29.09
CA VAL A 256 -7.71 -8.72 -27.65
C VAL A 256 -7.80 -10.23 -27.48
N GLU A 257 -8.78 -10.89 -28.10
CA GLU A 257 -8.96 -12.34 -27.98
C GLU A 257 -7.73 -13.11 -28.47
N LEU A 258 -7.13 -12.69 -29.59
CA LEU A 258 -5.92 -13.32 -30.13
C LEU A 258 -4.70 -13.13 -29.22
N MET A 259 -4.55 -11.96 -28.60
CA MET A 259 -3.52 -11.72 -27.59
C MET A 259 -3.74 -12.65 -26.38
N ASP A 260 -4.97 -12.76 -25.89
CA ASP A 260 -5.33 -13.60 -24.76
C ASP A 260 -5.05 -15.07 -25.04
N VAL A 261 -5.42 -15.57 -26.22
CA VAL A 261 -5.15 -16.94 -26.68
C VAL A 261 -3.64 -17.18 -26.75
N ALA A 262 -2.88 -16.27 -27.36
CA ALA A 262 -1.43 -16.38 -27.43
C ALA A 262 -0.79 -16.44 -26.03
N TRP A 263 -1.26 -15.59 -25.11
CA TRP A 263 -0.78 -15.59 -23.73
C TRP A 263 -1.16 -16.86 -22.98
N ASN A 264 -2.36 -17.41 -23.23
CA ASN A 264 -2.79 -18.65 -22.60
C ASN A 264 -1.93 -19.85 -23.02
N PHE A 265 -1.45 -19.90 -24.27
CA PHE A 265 -0.46 -20.91 -24.68
C PHE A 265 0.94 -20.62 -24.11
N HIS A 266 1.33 -19.36 -23.96
CA HIS A 266 2.61 -18.99 -23.34
C HIS A 266 2.74 -19.52 -21.90
N ARG A 267 1.64 -19.72 -21.18
CA ARG A 267 1.65 -20.25 -19.79
C ARG A 267 2.29 -21.62 -19.65
N GLU A 268 2.30 -22.45 -20.70
CA GLU A 268 3.01 -23.75 -20.69
C GLU A 268 4.53 -23.57 -20.55
N HIS A 269 5.06 -22.41 -20.90
CA HIS A 269 6.49 -22.10 -20.93
C HIS A 269 6.92 -21.13 -19.82
N MET A 270 6.02 -20.82 -18.88
CA MET A 270 6.32 -19.97 -17.73
C MET A 270 6.97 -20.78 -16.61
N GLU A 271 7.86 -20.14 -15.86
CA GLU A 271 8.42 -20.70 -14.64
C GLU A 271 7.38 -20.79 -13.51
N VAL A 272 7.63 -21.70 -12.55
CA VAL A 272 6.73 -21.94 -11.42
C VAL A 272 6.55 -20.70 -10.52
N THR A 273 7.48 -19.75 -10.53
CA THR A 273 7.37 -18.48 -9.78
C THR A 273 6.58 -17.41 -10.53
N GLN A 274 6.43 -17.54 -11.85
CA GLN A 274 5.80 -16.52 -12.68
C GLN A 274 4.28 -16.64 -12.63
N ARG A 275 3.57 -15.51 -12.53
CA ARG A 275 2.11 -15.45 -12.56
C ARG A 275 1.64 -14.34 -13.48
N SER A 276 0.51 -14.55 -14.13
CA SER A 276 -0.11 -13.54 -14.97
C SER A 276 -1.62 -13.67 -14.95
N HIS A 277 -2.31 -12.53 -14.96
CA HIS A 277 -3.78 -12.45 -14.89
C HIS A 277 -4.24 -11.29 -15.75
N TYR A 278 -5.46 -11.37 -16.29
CA TYR A 278 -6.00 -10.29 -17.10
C TYR A 278 -7.51 -10.13 -16.94
N VAL A 279 -7.99 -8.95 -17.34
CA VAL A 279 -9.40 -8.64 -17.54
C VAL A 279 -9.56 -7.84 -18.83
N ILE A 280 -10.73 -7.91 -19.47
CA ILE A 280 -11.09 -7.08 -20.63
C ILE A 280 -11.94 -5.91 -20.11
N PRO A 281 -11.34 -4.74 -19.78
CA PRO A 281 -12.10 -3.59 -19.28
C PRO A 281 -12.97 -2.93 -20.36
N ASP A 282 -12.69 -3.18 -21.64
CA ASP A 282 -13.46 -2.69 -22.78
C ASP A 282 -13.46 -3.75 -23.88
N GLY A 283 -14.63 -4.35 -24.13
CA GLY A 283 -14.83 -5.37 -25.16
C GLY A 283 -15.59 -4.86 -26.40
N GLY A 284 -15.78 -3.54 -26.54
CA GLY A 284 -16.62 -2.95 -27.57
C GLY A 284 -18.08 -2.71 -27.13
N ASP A 285 -18.79 -1.90 -27.93
CA ASP A 285 -20.06 -1.28 -27.52
C ASP A 285 -21.30 -2.19 -27.70
N GLN A 286 -21.47 -2.80 -28.88
CA GLN A 286 -22.66 -3.58 -29.25
C GLN A 286 -22.32 -4.73 -30.21
N PRO A 287 -23.02 -5.88 -30.12
CA PRO A 287 -22.70 -7.06 -30.93
C PRO A 287 -22.98 -6.90 -32.44
N ASN A 288 -23.84 -5.96 -32.83
CA ASN A 288 -24.15 -5.68 -34.24
C ASN A 288 -23.15 -4.73 -34.92
N VAL A 289 -22.14 -4.24 -34.19
CA VAL A 289 -21.06 -3.37 -34.69
C VAL A 289 -19.72 -4.05 -34.46
N VAL A 290 -18.88 -4.10 -35.50
CA VAL A 290 -17.49 -4.57 -35.36
C VAL A 290 -16.75 -3.62 -34.39
N PRO A 291 -16.19 -4.11 -33.27
CA PRO A 291 -15.54 -3.24 -32.28
C PRO A 291 -14.35 -2.49 -32.89
N SER A 292 -14.44 -1.16 -32.94
CA SER A 292 -13.31 -0.30 -33.39
C SER A 292 -12.29 -0.02 -32.28
N LYS A 293 -12.66 -0.28 -31.02
CA LYS A 293 -11.81 -0.16 -29.85
C LYS A 293 -12.10 -1.34 -28.93
N ALA A 294 -11.05 -1.82 -28.29
CA ALA A 294 -11.10 -2.79 -27.21
C ALA A 294 -9.82 -2.67 -26.40
N ALA A 295 -9.83 -3.13 -25.16
CA ALA A 295 -8.65 -3.13 -24.32
C ALA A 295 -8.62 -4.35 -23.42
N VAL A 296 -7.39 -4.78 -23.10
CA VAL A 296 -7.10 -5.82 -22.11
C VAL A 296 -6.08 -5.30 -21.11
N TRP A 297 -6.29 -5.61 -19.83
CA TRP A 297 -5.43 -5.18 -18.74
C TRP A 297 -4.79 -6.40 -18.08
N TYR A 298 -3.46 -6.46 -18.14
CA TYR A 298 -2.64 -7.53 -17.60
C TYR A 298 -1.85 -7.14 -16.36
N TYR A 299 -1.68 -8.11 -15.46
CA TYR A 299 -0.65 -8.14 -14.45
C TYR A 299 0.38 -9.22 -14.80
N PHE A 300 1.67 -8.88 -14.74
CA PHE A 300 2.79 -9.83 -14.87
C PHE A 300 3.61 -9.82 -13.59
N ARG A 301 3.82 -10.99 -12.97
CA ARG A 301 4.44 -11.14 -11.65
C ARG A 301 5.53 -12.19 -11.68
N ASP A 302 6.61 -11.90 -10.98
CA ASP A 302 7.67 -12.84 -10.65
C ASP A 302 8.43 -12.36 -9.40
N ARG A 303 9.35 -13.19 -8.91
CA ARG A 303 10.28 -12.87 -7.82
C ARG A 303 11.44 -11.98 -8.23
N THR A 304 11.66 -11.73 -9.52
CA THR A 304 12.80 -10.93 -9.99
C THR A 304 12.40 -9.92 -11.07
N TYR A 305 12.97 -8.72 -11.02
CA TYR A 305 12.76 -7.69 -12.04
C TYR A 305 13.04 -8.16 -13.48
N PRO A 306 14.17 -8.84 -13.79
CA PRO A 306 14.47 -9.26 -15.15
C PRO A 306 13.40 -10.19 -15.74
N LYS A 307 12.86 -11.12 -14.95
CA LYS A 307 11.81 -12.05 -15.40
C LYS A 307 10.46 -11.36 -15.58
N ILE A 308 10.11 -10.39 -14.73
CA ILE A 308 8.92 -9.55 -14.94
C ILE A 308 9.06 -8.79 -16.27
N MET A 309 10.25 -8.24 -16.54
CA MET A 309 10.52 -7.50 -17.76
C MET A 309 10.46 -8.40 -19.01
N GLU A 310 10.96 -9.63 -18.93
CA GLU A 310 10.84 -10.64 -19.99
C GLU A 310 9.38 -10.93 -20.31
N MET A 311 8.56 -11.26 -19.30
CA MET A 311 7.12 -11.48 -19.46
C MET A 311 6.42 -10.28 -20.11
N TYR A 312 6.78 -9.06 -19.68
CA TYR A 312 6.23 -7.85 -20.25
C TYR A 312 6.61 -7.68 -21.73
N GLN A 313 7.87 -7.92 -22.09
CA GLN A 313 8.31 -7.86 -23.49
C GLN A 313 7.65 -8.93 -24.36
N ASP A 314 7.42 -10.13 -23.82
CA ASP A 314 6.71 -11.19 -24.53
C ASP A 314 5.25 -10.83 -24.77
N ALA A 315 4.58 -10.22 -23.79
CA ALA A 315 3.22 -9.70 -23.96
C ALA A 315 3.15 -8.61 -25.06
N ILE A 316 4.13 -7.71 -25.14
CA ILE A 316 4.22 -6.72 -26.21
C ILE A 316 4.34 -7.39 -27.59
N LYS A 317 5.20 -8.41 -27.72
CA LYS A 317 5.35 -9.16 -28.98
C LYS A 317 4.05 -9.87 -29.37
N MET A 318 3.35 -10.47 -28.41
CA MET A 318 2.06 -11.14 -28.67
C MET A 318 0.98 -10.15 -29.08
N ALA A 319 0.89 -9.00 -28.41
CA ALA A 319 0.00 -7.92 -28.79
C ALA A 319 0.29 -7.42 -30.22
N GLN A 320 1.57 -7.27 -30.59
CA GLN A 320 1.96 -6.95 -31.97
C GLN A 320 1.54 -8.05 -32.96
N GLY A 321 1.75 -9.33 -32.63
CA GLY A 321 1.26 -10.45 -33.44
C GLY A 321 -0.25 -10.41 -33.66
N ALA A 322 -1.02 -10.09 -32.63
CA ALA A 322 -2.47 -9.91 -32.72
C ALA A 322 -2.86 -8.78 -33.66
N THR A 323 -2.14 -7.64 -33.65
CA THR A 323 -2.39 -6.56 -34.61
C THR A 323 -2.12 -6.96 -36.06
N MET A 324 -1.09 -7.78 -36.31
CA MET A 324 -0.77 -8.26 -37.65
C MET A 324 -1.85 -9.20 -38.19
N MET A 325 -2.40 -10.08 -37.34
CA MET A 325 -3.48 -11.01 -37.73
C MET A 325 -4.79 -10.29 -38.05
N THR A 326 -5.06 -9.16 -37.38
CA THR A 326 -6.35 -8.45 -37.45
C THR A 326 -6.31 -7.18 -38.28
N ASN A 327 -5.12 -6.75 -38.73
CA ASN A 327 -4.88 -5.46 -39.39
C ASN A 327 -5.46 -4.29 -38.56
N THR A 328 -5.08 -4.27 -37.28
CA THR A 328 -5.40 -3.23 -36.29
C THR A 328 -4.13 -2.51 -35.81
N GLU A 329 -4.28 -1.54 -34.92
CA GLU A 329 -3.19 -0.84 -34.24
C GLU A 329 -3.28 -1.09 -32.73
N MET A 330 -2.14 -0.97 -32.02
CA MET A 330 -2.07 -1.15 -30.58
C MET A 330 -1.18 -0.08 -29.93
N THR A 331 -1.62 0.40 -28.78
CA THR A 331 -0.82 1.17 -27.83
C THR A 331 -0.89 0.48 -26.46
N TYR A 332 0.06 0.75 -25.58
CA TYR A 332 0.02 0.24 -24.21
C TYR A 332 0.48 1.30 -23.22
N GLU A 333 0.01 1.16 -21.98
CA GLU A 333 0.33 2.05 -20.87
C GLU A 333 0.58 1.24 -19.60
N VAL A 334 1.63 1.62 -18.85
CA VAL A 334 1.91 1.07 -17.53
C VAL A 334 1.03 1.80 -16.52
N LEU A 335 0.14 1.05 -15.86
CA LEU A 335 -0.80 1.62 -14.89
C LEU A 335 -0.26 1.59 -13.46
N GLY A 336 0.70 0.70 -13.17
CA GLY A 336 1.30 0.55 -11.85
C GLY A 336 2.43 -0.47 -11.85
N SER A 337 3.20 -0.50 -10.77
CA SER A 337 4.29 -1.45 -10.60
C SER A 337 4.68 -1.63 -9.14
N ALA A 338 5.16 -2.84 -8.82
CA ALA A 338 5.91 -3.12 -7.60
C ALA A 338 7.20 -3.85 -7.94
N TRP A 339 8.30 -3.51 -7.28
CA TRP A 339 9.46 -4.39 -7.24
C TRP A 339 9.26 -5.60 -6.31
N PRO A 340 10.03 -6.69 -6.45
CA PRO A 340 10.08 -7.74 -5.42
C PRO A 340 10.65 -7.16 -4.11
N GLY A 341 9.96 -7.36 -2.99
CA GLY A 341 10.30 -6.70 -1.73
C GLY A 341 11.60 -7.20 -1.08
N HIS A 342 12.46 -6.27 -0.68
CA HIS A 342 13.63 -6.54 0.17
C HIS A 342 13.71 -5.52 1.31
N MET A 343 13.68 -5.99 2.56
CA MET A 343 13.55 -5.13 3.75
C MET A 343 14.83 -5.05 4.59
N ASN A 344 15.00 -3.96 5.34
CA ASN A 344 16.24 -3.63 6.04
C ASN A 344 16.40 -4.38 7.38
N LYS A 345 17.48 -5.16 7.51
CA LYS A 345 17.70 -6.03 8.68
C LYS A 345 17.94 -5.27 10.00
N PRO A 346 18.90 -4.33 10.12
CA PRO A 346 19.13 -3.61 11.39
C PRO A 346 17.90 -2.90 11.93
N MET A 347 17.11 -2.28 11.04
CA MET A 347 15.86 -1.62 11.41
C MET A 347 14.80 -2.64 11.87
N ALA A 348 14.67 -3.78 11.17
CA ALA A 348 13.69 -4.81 11.52
C ALA A 348 14.02 -5.49 12.86
N GLU A 349 15.30 -5.74 13.14
CA GLU A 349 15.75 -6.27 14.43
C GLU A 349 15.44 -5.27 15.56
N THR A 350 15.71 -3.98 15.33
CA THR A 350 15.36 -2.91 16.29
C THR A 350 13.85 -2.88 16.57
N MET A 351 13.04 -2.88 15.51
CA MET A 351 11.59 -2.87 15.65
C MET A 351 11.09 -4.12 16.37
N TYR A 352 11.65 -5.28 16.08
CA TYR A 352 11.24 -6.52 16.71
C TYR A 352 11.53 -6.54 18.22
N GLU A 353 12.62 -5.94 18.67
CA GLU A 353 12.88 -5.75 20.11
C GLU A 353 11.77 -4.90 20.77
N ASN A 354 11.30 -3.85 20.10
CA ASN A 354 10.19 -3.04 20.58
C ASN A 354 8.85 -3.79 20.53
N ILE A 355 8.61 -4.59 19.49
CA ILE A 355 7.42 -5.44 19.37
C ILE A 355 7.33 -6.43 20.55
N LYS A 356 8.44 -7.03 20.97
CA LYS A 356 8.46 -7.93 22.15
C LYS A 356 8.08 -7.21 23.45
N LEU A 357 8.47 -5.94 23.60
CA LEU A 357 8.11 -5.14 24.76
C LEU A 357 6.62 -4.75 24.78
N VAL A 358 6.04 -4.52 23.60
CA VAL A 358 4.61 -4.16 23.46
C VAL A 358 3.71 -5.39 23.61
N GLY A 359 4.08 -6.50 22.96
CA GLY A 359 3.26 -7.70 22.92
C GLY A 359 1.98 -7.56 22.08
N LEU A 360 1.18 -8.62 22.06
CA LEU A 360 -0.15 -8.57 21.44
C LEU A 360 -1.17 -7.88 22.34
N PRO A 361 -2.21 -7.23 21.77
CA PRO A 361 -3.30 -6.69 22.56
C PRO A 361 -4.06 -7.75 23.35
N ALA A 362 -4.68 -7.33 24.45
CA ALA A 362 -5.64 -8.17 25.17
C ALA A 362 -6.98 -8.22 24.41
N TRP A 363 -7.25 -9.37 23.80
CA TRP A 363 -8.53 -9.66 23.13
C TRP A 363 -9.62 -9.97 24.16
N SER A 364 -10.80 -9.37 23.99
CA SER A 364 -11.94 -9.72 24.84
C SER A 364 -12.58 -11.03 24.36
N PRO A 365 -13.45 -11.67 25.17
CA PRO A 365 -14.25 -12.80 24.72
C PRO A 365 -15.05 -12.49 23.44
N GLU A 366 -15.60 -11.27 23.33
CA GLU A 366 -16.37 -10.79 22.18
C GLU A 366 -15.52 -10.70 20.91
N ASP A 367 -14.28 -10.20 21.02
CA ASP A 367 -13.33 -10.14 19.91
C ASP A 367 -13.05 -11.56 19.37
N GLN A 368 -12.83 -12.49 20.29
CA GLN A 368 -12.58 -13.89 19.95
C GLN A 368 -13.83 -14.58 19.37
N THR A 369 -15.02 -14.25 19.86
CA THR A 369 -16.29 -14.74 19.30
C THR A 369 -16.48 -14.26 17.86
N LEU A 370 -16.23 -12.98 17.57
CA LEU A 370 -16.33 -12.44 16.21
C LEU A 370 -15.35 -13.13 15.27
N ALA A 371 -14.08 -13.25 15.68
CA ALA A 371 -13.04 -13.86 14.88
C ALA A 371 -13.36 -15.32 14.52
N ARG A 372 -13.77 -16.13 15.51
CA ARG A 372 -14.17 -17.53 15.28
C ARG A 372 -15.39 -17.65 14.39
N ALA A 373 -16.43 -16.84 14.63
CA ALA A 373 -17.63 -16.86 13.80
C ALA A 373 -17.31 -16.50 12.35
N THR A 374 -16.46 -15.49 12.13
CA THR A 374 -16.02 -15.10 10.78
C THR A 374 -15.22 -16.21 10.11
N GLN A 375 -14.31 -16.86 10.84
CA GLN A 375 -13.55 -18.02 10.33
C GLN A 375 -14.46 -19.18 9.92
N VAL A 376 -15.57 -19.41 10.64
CA VAL A 376 -16.58 -20.41 10.28
C VAL A 376 -17.31 -20.00 8.99
N GLU A 377 -17.82 -18.76 8.90
CA GLU A 377 -18.52 -18.26 7.71
C GLU A 377 -17.63 -18.33 6.46
N MET A 378 -16.34 -18.01 6.61
CA MET A 378 -15.38 -18.01 5.51
C MET A 378 -14.73 -19.35 5.22
N LYS A 379 -15.08 -20.41 5.98
CA LYS A 379 -14.45 -21.73 5.90
C LYS A 379 -12.92 -21.62 5.95
N ALA A 380 -12.43 -20.81 6.88
CA ALA A 380 -11.02 -20.53 7.04
C ALA A 380 -10.21 -21.84 7.18
N PRO A 381 -8.99 -21.91 6.63
CA PRO A 381 -8.13 -23.06 6.77
C PRO A 381 -7.85 -23.32 8.26
N LYS A 382 -7.63 -24.59 8.62
CA LYS A 382 -7.34 -24.98 10.01
C LYS A 382 -5.97 -24.53 10.48
N THR A 383 -5.05 -24.28 9.55
CA THR A 383 -3.71 -23.79 9.83
C THR A 383 -3.32 -22.68 8.87
N ASP A 384 -2.41 -21.82 9.30
CA ASP A 384 -1.76 -20.84 8.42
C ASP A 384 -0.70 -21.50 7.52
N ARG A 385 0.00 -20.67 6.73
CA ARG A 385 1.07 -21.11 5.80
C ARG A 385 2.28 -21.73 6.51
N ARG A 386 2.42 -21.55 7.83
CA ARG A 386 3.49 -22.10 8.66
C ARG A 386 3.02 -23.34 9.45
N GLY A 387 1.81 -23.84 9.17
CA GLY A 387 1.24 -25.00 9.85
C GLY A 387 0.73 -24.71 11.26
N ARG A 388 0.57 -23.44 11.65
CA ARG A 388 0.10 -23.06 12.99
C ARG A 388 -1.43 -23.04 13.03
N PRO A 389 -2.08 -23.51 14.11
CA PRO A 389 -3.53 -23.55 14.19
C PRO A 389 -4.17 -22.16 14.06
N ILE A 390 -5.27 -22.09 13.31
CA ILE A 390 -6.16 -20.93 13.22
C ILE A 390 -7.40 -21.22 14.06
N ASP A 391 -7.52 -20.50 15.19
CA ASP A 391 -8.70 -20.49 16.07
C ASP A 391 -8.81 -19.13 16.74
N GLY A 392 -9.68 -18.26 16.21
CA GLY A 392 -9.85 -16.90 16.66
C GLY A 392 -8.65 -15.98 16.33
N LEU A 393 -8.45 -14.96 17.16
CA LEU A 393 -7.34 -14.01 17.07
C LEU A 393 -6.06 -14.59 17.66
N ALA A 394 -4.91 -14.14 17.14
CA ALA A 394 -3.61 -14.58 17.62
C ALA A 394 -3.42 -14.26 19.11
N MET A 395 -3.06 -15.26 19.89
CA MET A 395 -2.75 -15.15 21.33
C MET A 395 -1.25 -15.21 21.62
N LYS A 396 -0.43 -15.48 20.59
CA LYS A 396 1.02 -15.60 20.70
C LYS A 396 1.68 -14.74 19.64
N LEU A 397 2.67 -13.97 20.09
CA LEU A 397 3.47 -13.12 19.23
C LEU A 397 4.30 -13.98 18.27
N ASP A 398 4.38 -13.53 17.02
CA ASP A 398 5.19 -14.15 15.99
C ASP A 398 6.68 -13.83 16.15
N SER A 399 7.53 -14.67 15.56
CA SER A 399 8.96 -14.39 15.47
C SER A 399 9.29 -13.40 14.33
N LEU A 400 10.42 -12.71 14.46
CA LEU A 400 11.01 -11.93 13.38
C LEU A 400 11.13 -12.80 12.13
N SER A 401 10.46 -12.39 11.05
CA SER A 401 10.47 -13.15 9.81
C SER A 401 11.79 -12.96 9.08
N LYS A 402 12.46 -14.08 8.78
CA LYS A 402 13.75 -14.13 8.08
C LYS A 402 13.52 -14.20 6.56
N PRO A 403 14.57 -14.00 5.74
CA PRO A 403 14.43 -14.08 4.29
C PRO A 403 13.90 -15.44 3.82
N ASP A 404 12.96 -15.43 2.88
CA ASP A 404 12.37 -16.63 2.31
C ASP A 404 12.97 -16.95 0.93
N ASN A 405 14.10 -17.65 0.97
CA ASN A 405 14.84 -18.08 -0.22
C ASN A 405 14.13 -19.21 -0.99
N ASN A 406 13.07 -19.81 -0.44
CA ASN A 406 12.37 -20.94 -1.04
C ASN A 406 10.93 -20.59 -1.47
N SER A 407 10.48 -19.34 -1.26
CA SER A 407 9.13 -18.96 -1.66
C SER A 407 8.97 -19.05 -3.18
N ILE A 408 7.83 -19.60 -3.59
CA ILE A 408 7.39 -19.69 -4.98
C ILE A 408 6.61 -18.44 -5.44
N GLY A 409 6.62 -17.38 -4.64
CA GLY A 409 5.88 -16.15 -4.88
C GLY A 409 4.75 -15.89 -3.87
N GLY A 410 4.19 -14.68 -3.95
CA GLY A 410 3.13 -14.21 -3.05
C GLY A 410 2.42 -12.96 -3.57
N GLY A 411 1.83 -12.20 -2.65
CA GLY A 411 1.30 -10.87 -2.94
C GLY A 411 2.39 -9.91 -3.41
N SER A 412 1.95 -8.77 -3.93
CA SER A 412 2.78 -7.66 -4.40
C SER A 412 2.32 -6.40 -3.68
N ASP A 413 3.26 -5.55 -3.30
CA ASP A 413 3.03 -4.27 -2.60
C ASP A 413 4.08 -3.27 -3.10
N ASP A 414 3.64 -2.11 -3.54
CA ASP A 414 4.51 -1.11 -4.20
C ASP A 414 5.44 -0.39 -3.21
N ILE A 415 5.36 -0.68 -1.90
CA ILE A 415 6.37 -0.24 -0.92
C ILE A 415 7.76 -0.77 -1.27
N ALA A 416 7.81 -1.89 -1.99
CA ALA A 416 9.05 -2.45 -2.48
C ALA A 416 9.83 -1.48 -3.37
N ASP A 417 9.18 -0.64 -4.19
CA ASP A 417 9.88 0.37 -5.00
C ASP A 417 10.68 1.34 -4.11
N ILE A 418 10.10 1.76 -2.98
CA ILE A 418 10.78 2.60 -1.99
C ILE A 418 11.87 1.80 -1.27
N SER A 419 11.61 0.53 -0.95
CA SER A 419 12.56 -0.32 -0.21
C SER A 419 13.87 -0.52 -0.96
N TRP A 420 13.88 -0.38 -2.29
CA TRP A 420 15.07 -0.42 -3.13
C TRP A 420 15.80 0.93 -3.30
N ASN A 421 15.28 2.01 -2.72
CA ASN A 421 15.84 3.36 -2.81
C ASN A 421 16.27 3.94 -1.45
N VAL A 422 15.70 3.44 -0.35
CA VAL A 422 16.03 3.87 1.02
C VAL A 422 15.87 2.70 1.99
N PRO A 423 16.66 2.60 3.09
CA PRO A 423 16.45 1.61 4.14
C PRO A 423 15.00 1.62 4.64
N THR A 424 14.29 0.52 4.40
CA THR A 424 12.84 0.43 4.64
C THR A 424 12.48 -0.85 5.39
N ILE A 425 11.53 -0.76 6.30
CA ILE A 425 10.87 -1.92 6.93
C ILE A 425 9.35 -1.77 6.87
N VAL A 426 8.64 -2.88 7.00
CA VAL A 426 7.18 -2.90 7.12
C VAL A 426 6.78 -3.47 8.49
N LEU A 427 6.11 -2.66 9.30
CA LEU A 427 5.43 -3.10 10.51
C LEU A 427 4.09 -3.73 10.13
N ARG A 428 3.91 -5.02 10.45
CA ARG A 428 2.61 -5.67 10.47
C ARG A 428 1.99 -5.53 11.85
N TYR A 429 0.73 -5.11 11.93
CA TYR A 429 0.02 -4.93 13.20
C TYR A 429 -1.30 -5.71 13.24
N PRO A 430 -1.71 -6.23 14.41
CA PRO A 430 -2.75 -7.27 14.52
C PRO A 430 -4.16 -6.65 14.53
N SER A 431 -4.57 -6.06 13.41
CA SER A 431 -5.91 -5.45 13.30
C SER A 431 -6.91 -6.28 12.49
N ASN A 432 -6.50 -7.42 11.91
CA ASN A 432 -7.38 -8.30 11.16
C ASN A 432 -7.42 -9.75 11.70
N ILE A 433 -8.38 -10.53 11.21
CA ILE A 433 -8.66 -11.89 11.66
C ILE A 433 -7.79 -12.89 10.86
N PRO A 434 -7.09 -13.84 11.52
CA PRO A 434 -6.34 -14.87 10.82
C PRO A 434 -7.22 -15.76 9.92
N GLY A 435 -6.68 -16.15 8.77
CA GLY A 435 -7.29 -17.15 7.88
C GLY A 435 -8.35 -16.63 6.91
N LEU A 436 -8.48 -15.31 6.76
CA LEU A 436 -9.38 -14.72 5.77
C LEU A 436 -8.75 -14.67 4.36
N PRO A 437 -9.54 -14.58 3.28
CA PRO A 437 -9.03 -14.65 1.91
C PRO A 437 -8.08 -13.52 1.49
N GLY A 438 -8.23 -12.31 2.04
CA GLY A 438 -7.62 -11.11 1.46
C GLY A 438 -8.42 -10.60 0.26
N HIS A 439 -8.35 -9.30 -0.03
CA HIS A 439 -9.10 -8.57 -1.06
C HIS A 439 -10.58 -8.96 -1.10
N HIS A 440 -11.21 -9.08 0.08
CA HIS A 440 -12.55 -9.63 0.22
C HIS A 440 -13.35 -8.87 1.29
N TRP A 441 -14.67 -8.78 1.14
CA TRP A 441 -15.55 -8.07 2.08
C TRP A 441 -15.39 -8.56 3.54
N SER A 442 -15.06 -9.84 3.73
CA SER A 442 -14.87 -10.42 5.08
C SER A 442 -13.71 -9.78 5.83
N ASN A 443 -12.69 -9.32 5.13
CA ASN A 443 -11.54 -8.68 5.72
C ASN A 443 -11.85 -7.27 6.26
N ALA A 444 -12.97 -6.67 5.86
CA ALA A 444 -13.47 -5.40 6.39
C ALA A 444 -14.22 -5.56 7.74
N ILE A 445 -14.59 -6.79 8.13
CA ILE A 445 -15.40 -7.06 9.33
C ILE A 445 -14.75 -6.51 10.61
N SER A 446 -13.44 -6.65 10.74
CA SER A 446 -12.70 -6.22 11.93
C SER A 446 -12.38 -4.71 11.93
N MET A 447 -12.43 -4.06 10.76
CA MET A 447 -11.67 -2.84 10.46
C MET A 447 -12.26 -1.53 11.02
N ALA A 448 -13.42 -1.58 11.66
CA ALA A 448 -13.96 -0.49 12.49
C ALA A 448 -14.57 -1.04 13.79
N THR A 449 -13.82 -1.95 14.44
CA THR A 449 -14.22 -2.63 15.67
C THR A 449 -13.10 -2.56 16.72
N PRO A 450 -13.37 -2.93 17.99
CA PRO A 450 -12.34 -3.03 19.01
C PRO A 450 -11.11 -3.86 18.61
N ILE A 451 -11.23 -4.84 17.72
CA ILE A 451 -10.09 -5.60 17.18
C ILE A 451 -9.12 -4.66 16.47
N ALA A 452 -9.59 -3.90 15.48
CA ALA A 452 -8.75 -2.98 14.74
C ALA A 452 -8.21 -1.85 15.63
N HIS A 453 -9.01 -1.30 16.53
CA HIS A 453 -8.59 -0.21 17.42
C HIS A 453 -7.45 -0.64 18.36
N LYS A 454 -7.55 -1.84 18.94
CA LYS A 454 -6.51 -2.43 19.79
C LYS A 454 -5.23 -2.74 19.01
N GLY A 455 -5.37 -3.32 17.81
CA GLY A 455 -4.24 -3.63 16.93
C GLY A 455 -3.48 -2.37 16.50
N VAL A 456 -4.19 -1.31 16.08
CA VAL A 456 -3.61 -0.01 15.73
C VAL A 456 -2.88 0.60 16.92
N THR A 457 -3.46 0.53 18.12
CA THR A 457 -2.83 1.05 19.34
C THR A 457 -1.52 0.31 19.65
N ALA A 458 -1.48 -1.01 19.52
CA ALA A 458 -0.26 -1.80 19.73
C ALA A 458 0.79 -1.51 18.65
N GLY A 459 0.38 -1.41 17.39
CA GLY A 459 1.26 -1.03 16.28
C GLY A 459 1.88 0.35 16.50
N ALA A 460 1.08 1.35 16.90
CA ALA A 460 1.56 2.71 17.16
C ALA A 460 2.61 2.74 18.28
N LYS A 461 2.47 1.91 19.32
CA LYS A 461 3.49 1.79 20.38
C LYS A 461 4.81 1.25 19.83
N ALA A 462 4.77 0.17 19.06
CA ALA A 462 5.95 -0.46 18.48
C ALA A 462 6.67 0.49 17.49
N GLU A 463 5.90 1.17 16.65
CA GLU A 463 6.42 2.17 15.71
C GLU A 463 7.06 3.34 16.45
N ALA A 464 6.35 3.98 17.39
CA ALA A 464 6.86 5.16 18.10
C ALA A 464 8.16 4.84 18.87
N MET A 465 8.23 3.68 19.53
CA MET A 465 9.44 3.20 20.20
C MET A 465 10.62 3.02 19.24
N THR A 466 10.34 2.54 18.03
CA THR A 466 11.34 2.34 16.99
C THR A 466 11.80 3.65 16.39
N LEU A 467 10.88 4.58 16.09
CA LEU A 467 11.21 5.93 15.65
C LEU A 467 12.10 6.65 16.66
N LEU A 468 11.81 6.54 17.96
CA LEU A 468 12.66 7.09 19.01
C LEU A 468 14.06 6.48 18.99
N ASP A 469 14.19 5.15 18.84
CA ASP A 469 15.49 4.51 18.69
C ASP A 469 16.25 5.08 17.48
N LEU A 470 15.62 5.17 16.30
CA LEU A 470 16.24 5.69 15.07
C LEU A 470 16.75 7.14 15.22
N LEU A 471 16.07 7.97 16.01
CA LEU A 471 16.44 9.36 16.26
C LEU A 471 17.67 9.50 17.19
N VAL A 472 17.79 8.62 18.19
CA VAL A 472 18.73 8.80 19.31
C VAL A 472 19.91 7.81 19.31
N LYS A 473 19.84 6.78 18.45
CA LYS A 473 20.88 5.77 18.24
C LYS A 473 21.39 5.83 16.79
N PRO A 474 22.35 6.74 16.49
CA PRO A 474 22.84 6.94 15.12
C PRO A 474 23.47 5.68 14.50
N GLU A 475 23.92 4.73 15.33
CA GLU A 475 24.44 3.44 14.88
C GLU A 475 23.39 2.60 14.12
N ILE A 476 22.10 2.76 14.42
CA ILE A 476 21.04 2.01 13.72
C ILE A 476 20.94 2.48 12.28
N ILE A 477 20.88 3.80 12.06
CA ILE A 477 20.85 4.39 10.71
C ILE A 477 22.13 4.04 9.95
N LYS A 478 23.30 4.14 10.60
CA LYS A 478 24.58 3.75 10.01
C LYS A 478 24.58 2.29 9.55
N ASN A 479 24.15 1.37 10.42
CA ASN A 479 24.10 -0.05 10.10
C ASN A 479 23.04 -0.36 9.04
N ALA A 480 21.90 0.35 9.05
CA ALA A 480 20.85 0.21 8.06
C ALA A 480 21.38 0.55 6.65
N TRP A 481 22.14 1.64 6.52
CA TRP A 481 22.78 2.01 5.25
C TRP A 481 23.92 1.07 4.85
N ALA A 482 24.70 0.55 5.81
CA ALA A 482 25.69 -0.48 5.52
C ALA A 482 25.02 -1.74 4.95
N TYR A 483 23.96 -2.24 5.58
CA TYR A 483 23.19 -3.36 5.05
C TYR A 483 22.58 -3.07 3.67
N PHE A 484 22.03 -1.86 3.48
CA PHE A 484 21.44 -1.45 2.21
C PHE A 484 22.46 -1.44 1.06
N ASN A 485 23.65 -0.89 1.29
CA ASN A 485 24.69 -0.78 0.27
C ASN A 485 25.45 -2.09 0.04
N ASP A 486 25.79 -2.80 1.12
CA ASP A 486 26.74 -3.91 1.09
C ASP A 486 26.05 -5.28 0.96
N VAL A 487 24.73 -5.35 1.20
CA VAL A 487 23.94 -6.58 1.09
C VAL A 487 22.80 -6.42 0.08
N GLN A 488 21.86 -5.51 0.34
CA GLN A 488 20.63 -5.43 -0.44
C GLN A 488 20.89 -4.97 -1.89
N THR A 489 21.63 -3.88 -2.08
CA THR A 489 21.87 -3.26 -3.40
C THR A 489 23.24 -3.57 -3.98
N LYS A 490 23.95 -4.55 -3.41
CA LYS A 490 25.30 -4.93 -3.83
C LYS A 490 25.31 -5.36 -5.30
N ASP A 491 24.46 -6.34 -5.63
CA ASP A 491 24.41 -6.98 -6.95
C ASP A 491 23.16 -6.58 -7.76
N THR A 492 22.19 -5.94 -7.12
CA THR A 492 20.91 -5.53 -7.73
C THR A 492 20.76 -4.03 -7.69
N LYS A 493 20.43 -3.41 -8.83
CA LYS A 493 20.15 -1.98 -8.96
C LYS A 493 18.70 -1.76 -9.35
N TYR A 494 18.03 -0.89 -8.61
CA TYR A 494 16.67 -0.48 -8.90
C TYR A 494 16.56 0.16 -10.29
N THR A 495 15.56 -0.27 -11.05
CA THR A 495 15.16 0.32 -12.32
C THR A 495 13.64 0.48 -12.29
N PRO A 496 13.09 1.70 -12.35
CA PRO A 496 11.65 1.88 -12.37
C PRO A 496 11.02 1.21 -13.60
N PHE A 497 9.88 0.53 -13.41
CA PHE A 497 9.06 0.08 -14.54
C PHE A 497 8.35 1.25 -15.23
N VAL A 498 7.99 2.28 -14.45
CA VAL A 498 7.40 3.51 -14.96
C VAL A 498 8.46 4.38 -15.65
N SER A 499 8.14 4.87 -16.84
CA SER A 499 9.01 5.75 -17.61
C SER A 499 9.02 7.18 -17.03
N LYS A 500 9.94 8.01 -17.55
CA LYS A 500 9.98 9.45 -17.23
C LYS A 500 8.75 10.22 -17.71
N THR A 501 8.02 9.68 -18.68
CA THR A 501 6.86 10.34 -19.31
C THR A 501 5.53 9.75 -18.90
N ASP A 502 5.54 8.59 -18.24
CA ASP A 502 4.33 7.94 -17.75
C ASP A 502 3.65 8.84 -16.72
N LYS A 503 2.33 8.80 -16.68
CA LYS A 503 1.53 9.57 -15.73
C LYS A 503 0.75 8.59 -14.86
N PRO A 504 0.58 8.88 -13.56
CA PRO A 504 -0.29 8.08 -12.71
C PRO A 504 -1.70 8.04 -13.29
N ALA A 505 -2.35 6.88 -13.20
CA ALA A 505 -3.68 6.63 -13.78
C ALA A 505 -4.80 7.24 -12.94
N VAL A 506 -4.73 8.55 -12.66
CA VAL A 506 -5.63 9.27 -11.74
C VAL A 506 -7.11 9.27 -12.15
N GLU A 507 -7.42 8.84 -13.36
CA GLU A 507 -8.78 8.65 -13.87
C GLU A 507 -9.43 7.33 -13.41
N LEU A 508 -8.63 6.38 -12.93
CA LEU A 508 -9.12 5.09 -12.45
C LEU A 508 -10.13 5.30 -11.32
N ASN A 509 -11.14 4.44 -11.26
CA ASN A 509 -12.20 4.43 -10.25
C ASN A 509 -13.11 5.68 -10.20
N LYS A 510 -12.88 6.73 -11.00
CA LYS A 510 -13.72 7.95 -11.00
C LYS A 510 -15.20 7.65 -11.20
N LYS A 511 -15.55 6.79 -12.15
CA LYS A 511 -16.95 6.42 -12.44
C LYS A 511 -17.60 5.71 -11.24
N ILE A 512 -16.91 4.73 -10.66
CA ILE A 512 -17.41 3.97 -9.50
C ILE A 512 -17.61 4.92 -8.30
N MET A 513 -16.66 5.81 -8.05
CA MET A 513 -16.77 6.77 -6.96
C MET A 513 -17.85 7.84 -7.22
N ALA A 514 -18.08 8.24 -8.47
CA ALA A 514 -19.19 9.14 -8.82
C ALA A 514 -20.56 8.48 -8.55
N GLU A 515 -20.67 7.17 -8.75
CA GLU A 515 -21.86 6.38 -8.47
C GLU A 515 -22.11 6.20 -6.96
N PHE A 516 -21.12 5.68 -6.22
CA PHE A 516 -21.32 5.24 -4.84
C PHE A 516 -21.08 6.33 -3.77
N ARG A 517 -20.19 7.31 -4.01
CA ARG A 517 -19.84 8.31 -2.99
C ARG A 517 -21.05 9.08 -2.45
N PRO A 518 -22.03 9.52 -3.26
CA PRO A 518 -23.21 10.22 -2.74
C PRO A 518 -24.02 9.37 -1.75
N GLU A 519 -24.13 8.07 -1.99
CA GLU A 519 -24.82 7.14 -1.08
C GLU A 519 -24.01 6.86 0.17
N MET A 520 -22.70 6.60 0.02
CA MET A 520 -21.78 6.38 1.14
C MET A 520 -21.70 7.58 2.09
N LYS A 521 -21.78 8.82 1.57
CA LYS A 521 -21.78 10.06 2.37
C LYS A 521 -22.86 10.09 3.46
N LYS A 522 -24.00 9.42 3.24
CA LYS A 522 -25.09 9.31 4.23
C LYS A 522 -24.67 8.52 5.47
N TYR A 523 -23.66 7.67 5.33
CA TYR A 523 -23.14 6.77 6.36
C TYR A 523 -21.78 7.21 6.89
N TYR A 524 -21.26 8.38 6.53
CA TYR A 524 -19.99 8.86 7.09
C TYR A 524 -20.09 8.97 8.61
N TYR A 525 -19.08 8.47 9.30
CA TYR A 525 -19.04 8.46 10.76
C TYR A 525 -19.09 9.89 11.30
N ASN A 526 -19.86 10.09 12.36
CA ASN A 526 -20.00 11.37 13.04
C ASN A 526 -19.61 11.23 14.52
N PRO A 527 -18.34 11.45 14.87
CA PRO A 527 -17.85 11.32 16.24
C PRO A 527 -18.45 12.35 17.21
N ALA A 528 -19.09 13.42 16.71
CA ALA A 528 -19.79 14.38 17.56
C ALA A 528 -21.16 13.86 18.04
N LYS A 529 -21.72 12.82 17.41
CA LYS A 529 -23.04 12.26 17.75
C LYS A 529 -22.96 10.87 18.36
N TYR A 530 -22.02 10.04 17.90
CA TYR A 530 -21.90 8.64 18.30
C TYR A 530 -20.50 8.36 18.82
N LYS A 531 -20.38 7.46 19.80
CA LYS A 531 -19.07 7.13 20.37
C LYS A 531 -18.24 6.24 19.45
N THR A 532 -18.88 5.41 18.63
CA THR A 532 -18.22 4.51 17.68
C THR A 532 -19.03 4.41 16.39
N TYR A 533 -18.40 3.95 15.32
CA TYR A 533 -19.12 3.72 14.08
C TYR A 533 -20.14 2.57 14.20
N LEU A 534 -19.84 1.56 15.02
CA LEU A 534 -20.78 0.49 15.37
C LEU A 534 -22.07 1.04 15.99
N GLU A 535 -21.96 1.99 16.91
CA GLU A 535 -23.13 2.66 17.52
C GLU A 535 -23.93 3.42 16.46
N GLN A 536 -23.26 4.18 15.59
CA GLN A 536 -23.92 4.92 14.51
C GLN A 536 -24.70 3.99 13.56
N LEU A 537 -24.15 2.82 13.25
CA LEU A 537 -24.79 1.83 12.38
C LEU A 537 -25.81 0.94 13.11
N GLY A 538 -25.99 1.10 14.43
CA GLY A 538 -26.90 0.29 15.23
C GLY A 538 -26.45 -1.17 15.40
N ILE A 539 -25.14 -1.45 15.29
CA ILE A 539 -24.58 -2.80 15.34
C ILE A 539 -24.28 -3.20 16.78
N LYS A 540 -24.86 -4.33 17.22
CA LYS A 540 -24.51 -4.95 18.49
C LYS A 540 -23.22 -5.76 18.31
N TYR A 541 -22.16 -5.38 19.02
CA TYR A 541 -20.88 -6.08 18.92
C TYR A 541 -20.76 -7.25 19.91
N PRO A 542 -20.36 -8.46 19.46
CA PRO A 542 -20.25 -8.90 18.07
C PRO A 542 -21.62 -9.38 17.54
N THR A 543 -21.87 -9.25 16.24
CA THR A 543 -23.06 -9.82 15.59
C THR A 543 -22.66 -11.09 14.84
N VAL A 544 -23.19 -12.23 15.29
CA VAL A 544 -22.91 -13.57 14.73
C VAL A 544 -24.22 -14.28 14.38
N ARG A 545 -24.17 -15.30 13.52
CA ARG A 545 -25.35 -16.14 13.29
C ARG A 545 -25.73 -16.86 14.60
N PRO A 546 -27.03 -17.07 14.88
CA PRO A 546 -27.44 -17.99 15.94
C PRO A 546 -26.80 -19.36 15.71
N ALA A 547 -26.30 -20.00 16.78
CA ALA A 547 -25.80 -21.35 16.67
C ALA A 547 -26.91 -22.23 16.07
N ALA A 548 -26.60 -22.98 15.01
CA ALA A 548 -27.53 -23.96 14.47
C ALA A 548 -27.88 -24.92 15.62
N THR A 549 -29.13 -24.92 16.06
CA THR A 549 -29.61 -25.91 17.01
C THR A 549 -29.41 -27.26 16.37
N SER A 550 -28.48 -28.05 16.92
CA SER A 550 -28.30 -29.43 16.54
C SER A 550 -29.63 -30.13 16.81
N GLN A 551 -30.43 -30.36 15.76
CA GLN A 551 -31.49 -31.35 15.83
C GLN A 551 -30.80 -32.69 16.01
N THR A 552 -30.68 -33.11 17.27
CA THR A 552 -30.53 -34.52 17.61
C THR A 552 -31.74 -35.23 17.03
N THR A 553 -31.60 -35.78 15.83
CA THR A 553 -32.47 -36.82 15.33
C THR A 553 -32.28 -38.02 16.25
N THR A 554 -33.12 -38.11 17.27
CA THR A 554 -33.38 -39.35 17.98
C THR A 554 -33.96 -40.31 16.94
N GLY A 555 -33.11 -41.18 16.40
CA GLY A 555 -33.53 -42.30 15.57
C GLY A 555 -34.40 -43.24 16.41
N GLY A 556 -35.71 -43.17 16.22
CA GLY A 556 -36.67 -44.15 16.65
C GLY A 556 -37.22 -44.89 15.44
N ASN A 557 -36.67 -46.07 15.18
CA ASN A 557 -37.36 -47.35 14.92
C ASN A 557 -36.38 -48.38 14.36
#